data_AF-A0A9E0E6T0-F1
#
_entry.id   AF-A0A9E0E6T0-F1
#
_cell.length_a   1.000
_cell.length_b   1.000
_cell.length_c   1.000
_cell.angle_alpha   90.00
_cell.angle_beta   90.00
_cell.angle_gamma   90.00
#
_symmetry.space_group_name_H-M   'P 1'
#
loop_
_entity.id
_entity.type
_entity.pdbx_description
1 polymer ?
#
loop_
_entity_poly.entity_id
_entity_poly.type
_entity_poly.pdbx_seq_one_letter_code
_entity_poly.pdbx_strand_id
1 'polypeptide(L)'
;MLDEIHDIDDWSQITIWALIDRIQKSSGFEHYIYRETELDELWRILDIASATALREGSMEAEKLLHLKSIAMKAHDLIGVEENLAAAAELLKNEFM
;
A
#
# COMPACT_ATOMS: atom_id res chain seq x y z
N MET A 1 -13.83 7.43 7.81
CA MET A 1 -14.13 8.64 7.01
C MET A 1 -13.06 8.78 5.92
N LEU A 2 -13.29 9.47 4.80
CA LEU A 2 -12.22 9.67 3.79
C LEU A 2 -11.26 10.79 4.18
N ASP A 3 -11.77 11.74 4.97
CA ASP A 3 -11.11 12.95 5.45
C ASP A 3 -10.12 12.72 6.61
N GLU A 4 -9.68 11.47 6.80
CA GLU A 4 -8.76 11.07 7.86
C GLU A 4 -7.75 10.05 7.30
N ILE A 5 -6.56 10.02 7.91
CA ILE A 5 -5.58 8.94 7.73
C ILE A 5 -6.01 7.78 8.63
N HIS A 6 -6.01 6.57 8.07
CA HIS A 6 -6.30 5.34 8.81
C HIS A 6 -5.01 4.61 9.11
N ASP A 7 -4.91 4.08 10.33
CA ASP A 7 -3.77 3.26 10.72
C ASP A 7 -3.67 2.02 9.80
N ILE A 8 -2.45 1.72 9.36
CA ILE A 8 -2.10 0.50 8.63
C ILE A 8 -1.18 -0.30 9.55
N ASP A 9 -1.71 -1.37 10.14
CA ASP A 9 -0.96 -2.19 11.11
C ASP A 9 -0.39 -3.48 10.51
N ASP A 10 -0.95 -3.92 9.38
CA ASP A 10 -0.55 -5.14 8.68
C ASP A 10 -0.79 -5.05 7.16
N TRP A 11 -0.47 -6.13 6.45
CA TRP A 11 -0.75 -6.30 5.02
C TRP A 11 -1.76 -7.44 4.77
N SER A 12 -2.66 -7.67 5.72
CA SER A 12 -3.72 -8.66 5.57
C SER A 12 -4.68 -8.26 4.44
N GLN A 13 -5.38 -9.25 3.87
CA GLN A 13 -6.34 -9.00 2.80
C GLN A 13 -7.41 -7.99 3.20
N ILE A 14 -7.83 -7.99 4.48
CA ILE A 14 -8.84 -7.05 5.01
C ILE A 14 -8.30 -5.62 5.00
N THR A 15 -7.06 -5.41 5.48
CA THR A 15 -6.42 -4.09 5.49
C THR A 15 -6.26 -3.55 4.07
N ILE A 16 -5.81 -4.40 3.14
CA ILE A 16 -5.64 -4.00 1.73
C ILE A 16 -6.99 -3.69 1.07
N TRP A 17 -8.03 -4.47 1.33
CA TRP A 17 -9.37 -4.16 0.82
C TRP A 17 -9.90 -2.82 1.34
N ALA A 18 -9.71 -2.53 2.62
CA ALA A 18 -10.11 -1.27 3.22
C ALA A 18 -9.34 -0.09 2.60
N LEU A 19 -8.03 -0.24 2.37
CA LEU A 19 -7.21 0.75 1.69
C LEU A 19 -7.66 0.98 0.24
N ILE A 20 -7.90 -0.08 -0.53
CA ILE A 20 -8.42 0.00 -1.90
C ILE A 20 -9.77 0.73 -1.93
N ASP A 21 -10.70 0.38 -1.04
CA ASP A 21 -12.02 1.03 -0.96
C ASP A 21 -11.89 2.54 -0.70
N ARG A 22 -10.96 2.95 0.17
CA ARG A 22 -10.68 4.37 0.40
C ARG A 22 -10.05 5.05 -0.81
N ILE A 23 -9.07 4.43 -1.46
CA ILE A 23 -8.44 4.94 -2.69
C ILE A 23 -9.48 5.18 -3.79
N GLN A 24 -10.38 4.21 -4.01
CA GLN A 24 -11.42 4.29 -5.04
C GLN A 24 -12.46 5.39 -4.78
N LYS A 25 -12.67 5.77 -3.52
CA LYS A 25 -13.61 6.82 -3.13
C LYS A 25 -12.95 8.19 -2.97
N SER A 26 -11.62 8.27 -3.01
CA SER A 26 -10.88 9.54 -2.95
C SER A 26 -11.20 10.40 -4.18
N SER A 27 -11.40 11.70 -3.96
CA SER A 27 -11.79 12.64 -5.03
C SER A 27 -11.21 14.05 -4.85
N GLY A 28 -10.43 14.29 -3.79
CA GLY A 28 -9.89 15.59 -3.45
C GLY A 28 -8.42 15.49 -3.09
N PHE A 29 -7.70 16.60 -3.25
CA PHE A 29 -6.24 16.68 -3.05
C PHE A 29 -5.80 16.20 -1.65
N GLU A 30 -6.51 16.57 -0.59
CA GLU A 30 -6.20 16.10 0.77
C GLU A 30 -6.34 14.58 0.89
N HIS A 31 -7.33 13.97 0.23
CA HIS A 31 -7.45 12.51 0.22
C HIS A 31 -6.25 11.84 -0.44
N TYR A 32 -5.64 12.46 -1.46
CA TYR A 32 -4.48 11.88 -2.15
C TYR A 32 -3.30 11.81 -1.18
N ILE A 33 -3.02 12.91 -0.48
CA ILE A 33 -1.99 12.97 0.57
C ILE A 33 -2.26 11.92 1.66
N TYR A 34 -3.51 11.76 2.09
CA TYR A 34 -3.86 10.76 3.10
C TYR A 34 -3.63 9.34 2.60
N ARG A 35 -3.99 9.03 1.35
CA ARG A 35 -3.76 7.71 0.76
C ARG A 35 -2.28 7.44 0.50
N GLU A 36 -1.51 8.45 0.11
CA GLU A 36 -0.04 8.38 0.02
C GLU A 36 0.56 8.03 1.39
N THR A 37 0.14 8.73 2.45
CA THR A 37 0.62 8.47 3.82
C THR A 37 0.29 7.04 4.29
N GLU A 38 -0.90 6.53 3.96
CA GLU A 38 -1.27 5.14 4.25
C GLU A 38 -0.41 4.12 3.47
N LEU A 39 -0.06 4.43 2.22
CA LEU A 39 0.81 3.59 1.39
C LEU A 39 2.27 3.62 1.86
N ASP A 40 2.74 4.76 2.36
CA ASP A 40 4.05 4.88 3.02
C ASP A 40 4.13 3.97 4.25
N GLU A 41 3.07 3.92 5.06
CA GLU A 41 3.03 3.05 6.22
C GLU A 41 2.98 1.57 5.84
N LEU A 42 2.19 1.20 4.83
CA LEU A 42 2.21 -0.15 4.26
C LEU A 42 3.61 -0.54 3.77
N TRP A 43 4.28 0.39 3.06
CA TRP A 43 5.65 0.20 2.58
C TRP A 43 6.62 0.00 3.75
N ARG A 44 6.52 0.79 4.82
CA ARG A 44 7.37 0.71 6.01
C ARG A 44 7.25 -0.65 6.69
N ILE A 45 6.04 -1.15 6.83
CA ILE A 45 5.79 -2.46 7.43
C ILE A 45 6.38 -3.59 6.57
N LEU A 46 6.18 -3.53 5.26
CA LEU A 46 6.74 -4.50 4.31
C LEU A 46 8.28 -4.42 4.24
N ASP A 47 8.87 -3.24 4.42
CA ASP A 47 10.32 -3.06 4.53
C ASP A 47 10.88 -3.78 5.76
N ILE A 48 10.27 -3.58 6.93
CA ILE A 48 10.68 -4.27 8.17
C ILE A 48 10.52 -5.78 8.03
N ALA A 49 9.40 -6.25 7.49
CA ALA A 49 9.11 -7.66 7.29
C ALA A 49 10.11 -8.30 6.31
N SER A 50 10.33 -7.68 5.15
CA SER A 50 11.28 -8.19 4.14
C SER A 50 12.72 -8.19 4.67
N ALA A 51 13.15 -7.14 5.37
CA ALA A 51 14.47 -7.10 5.99
C ALA A 51 14.66 -8.20 7.03
N THR A 52 13.60 -8.55 7.78
CA THR A 52 13.63 -9.63 8.76
C THR A 52 13.71 -10.99 8.09
N ALA A 53 12.85 -11.25 7.10
CA ALA A 53 12.86 -12.48 6.32
C ALA A 53 14.21 -12.73 5.63
N LEU A 54 14.84 -11.68 5.08
CA LEU A 54 16.19 -11.75 4.49
C LEU A 54 17.25 -12.17 5.50
N ARG A 55 17.23 -11.60 6.72
CA ARG A 55 18.19 -11.96 7.77
C ARG A 55 18.01 -13.41 8.24
N GLU A 56 16.78 -13.90 8.23
CA GLU A 56 16.42 -15.26 8.66
C GLU A 56 16.58 -16.30 7.54
N GLY A 57 16.82 -15.88 6.29
CA GLY A 57 16.86 -16.78 5.14
C GLY A 57 15.50 -17.40 4.80
N SER A 58 14.41 -16.70 5.12
CA SER A 58 13.04 -17.15 4.89
C SER A 58 12.71 -17.14 3.38
N MET A 59 11.94 -18.14 2.94
CA MET A 59 11.51 -18.26 1.54
C MET A 59 10.51 -17.16 1.13
N GLU A 60 9.92 -16.47 2.10
CA GLU A 60 8.97 -15.38 1.91
C GLU A 60 9.64 -14.04 1.58
N ALA A 61 10.96 -13.92 1.72
CA ALA A 61 11.68 -12.67 1.53
C ALA A 61 11.43 -12.03 0.15
N GLU A 62 11.48 -12.82 -0.92
CA GLU A 62 11.23 -12.33 -2.29
C GLU A 62 9.79 -11.82 -2.45
N LYS A 63 8.81 -12.53 -1.89
CA LYS A 63 7.40 -12.10 -1.91
C LYS A 63 7.23 -10.76 -1.18
N LEU A 64 7.84 -10.60 -0.01
CA LEU A 64 7.73 -9.37 0.78
C LEU A 64 8.41 -8.19 0.08
N LEU A 65 9.56 -8.40 -0.57
CA LEU A 65 10.22 -7.39 -1.41
C LEU A 65 9.36 -6.97 -2.60
N HIS A 66 8.69 -7.94 -3.25
CA HIS A 66 7.75 -7.66 -4.32
C HIS A 66 6.59 -6.80 -3.83
N LEU A 67 5.90 -7.21 -2.77
CA LEU A 67 4.78 -6.44 -2.19
C LEU A 67 5.22 -5.04 -1.75
N LYS A 68 6.42 -4.88 -1.17
CA LYS A 68 7.01 -3.58 -0.86
C LYS A 68 7.14 -2.71 -2.12
N SER A 69 7.62 -3.26 -3.23
CA SER A 69 7.68 -2.53 -4.51
C SER A 69 6.30 -2.15 -5.02
N ILE A 70 5.28 -2.98 -4.79
CA ILE A 70 3.89 -2.68 -5.18
C ILE A 70 3.34 -1.50 -4.38
N ALA A 71 3.56 -1.45 -3.06
CA ALA A 71 3.13 -0.32 -2.23
C ALA A 71 3.74 1.01 -2.72
N MET A 72 5.03 1.03 -3.05
CA MET A 72 5.70 2.21 -3.61
C MET A 72 5.12 2.62 -4.99
N LYS A 73 4.89 1.66 -5.88
CA LYS A 73 4.28 1.96 -7.19
C LYS A 73 2.86 2.51 -7.06
N ALA A 74 2.07 1.96 -6.13
CA ALA A 74 0.74 2.48 -5.84
C ALA A 74 0.81 3.90 -5.28
N HIS A 75 1.79 4.21 -4.42
CA HIS A 75 2.04 5.56 -3.92
C HIS A 75 2.32 6.52 -5.09
N ASP A 76 3.25 6.17 -5.97
CA ASP A 76 3.61 7.02 -7.12
C ASP A 76 2.44 7.23 -8.09
N LEU A 77 1.61 6.20 -8.30
CA LEU A 77 0.39 6.33 -9.10
C LEU A 77 -0.58 7.37 -8.53
N ILE A 78 -0.64 7.55 -7.20
CA ILE A 78 -1.49 8.55 -6.56
C ILE A 78 -0.80 9.93 -6.58
N GLY A 79 0.42 10.01 -6.08
CA GLY A 79 1.11 11.29 -5.83
C GLY A 79 1.73 11.95 -7.06
N VAL A 80 2.10 11.16 -8.08
CA VAL A 80 2.78 11.65 -9.29
C VAL A 80 1.85 11.61 -10.49
N GLU A 81 1.14 10.49 -10.68
CA GLU A 81 0.31 10.28 -11.87
C GLU A 81 -1.18 10.64 -11.66
N GLU A 82 -1.58 10.96 -10.42
CA GLU A 82 -2.96 11.26 -10.03
C GLU A 82 -3.99 10.18 -10.45
N ASN A 83 -3.54 8.92 -10.54
CA ASN A 83 -4.26 7.78 -11.08
C ASN A 83 -4.68 6.78 -10.00
N LEU A 84 -5.67 7.17 -9.19
CA LEU A 84 -6.26 6.34 -8.13
C LEU A 84 -6.75 4.98 -8.63
N ALA A 85 -7.34 4.93 -9.84
CA ALA A 85 -7.90 3.71 -10.41
C ALA A 85 -6.81 2.67 -10.69
N ALA A 86 -5.68 3.10 -11.27
CA ALA A 86 -4.54 2.23 -11.50
C ALA A 86 -3.90 1.77 -10.17
N ALA A 87 -3.79 2.66 -9.17
CA ALA A 87 -3.27 2.29 -7.85
C ALA A 87 -4.14 1.20 -7.19
N ALA A 88 -5.47 1.38 -7.20
CA ALA A 88 -6.42 0.41 -6.66
C ALA A 88 -6.36 -0.95 -7.39
N GLU A 89 -6.30 -0.95 -8.72
CA GLU A 89 -6.22 -2.16 -9.52
C GLU A 89 -4.88 -2.90 -9.33
N LEU A 90 -3.78 -2.14 -9.21
CA LEU A 90 -2.46 -2.70 -8.90
C LEU A 90 -2.46 -3.41 -7.54
N LEU A 91 -2.93 -2.74 -6.49
CA LEU A 91 -3.02 -3.35 -5.16
C LEU A 91 -3.89 -4.60 -5.17
N LYS A 92 -5.00 -4.56 -5.93
CA LYS A 92 -5.90 -5.69 -6.04
C LYS A 92 -5.27 -6.91 -6.69
N ASN A 93 -4.49 -6.74 -7.76
CA ASN A 93 -3.90 -7.85 -8.50
C ASN A 93 -2.70 -8.49 -7.80
N GLU A 94 -2.07 -7.78 -6.87
CA GLU A 94 -0.80 -8.21 -6.26
C GLU A 94 -0.96 -8.72 -4.82
N PHE A 95 -2.00 -8.28 -4.13
CA PHE A 95 -2.30 -8.72 -2.75
C PHE A 95 -3.45 -9.73 -2.64
N MET A 96 -4.17 -10.02 -3.74
CA MET A 96 -5.25 -11.02 -3.79
C MET A 96 -4.90 -12.18 -4.72
#